data_AF-A0A357ISR4-F1
#
_entry.id   AF-A0A357ISR4-F1
#
_cell.length_a   1.000
_cell.length_b   1.000
_cell.length_c   1.000
_cell.angle_alpha   90.00
_cell.angle_beta   90.00
_cell.angle_gamma   90.00
#
_symmetry.space_group_name_H-M   'P 1'
#
loop_
_entity.id
_entity.type
_entity.pdbx_description
1 polymer ?
#
loop_
_entity_poly.entity_id
_entity_poly.type
_entity_poly.pdbx_seq_one_letter_code
_entity_poly.pdbx_strand_id
1 'polypeptide(L)'
;MYQDLIDILLSAHRLQSKFLEVNRSMKQMILVLVFMSPILSVTGEPSLITAKEFEVFAAQRAGEKVCMKGQFSKVFQAHVRLYDIEDKMIGFTMDDSKGEYFQYAMAKKSKLASELLSLKEDTPIRACGHIKMVPVPIAGSTDADPFFMVHEVAVLSEPSE
;
A
#
# COMPACT_ATOMS: atom_id res chain seq x y z
N MET A 1 -14.80 -8.74 -58.76
CA MET A 1 -14.61 -7.38 -58.22
C MET A 1 -15.39 -7.13 -56.92
N TYR A 2 -16.66 -7.55 -56.79
CA TYR A 2 -17.38 -7.47 -55.51
C TYR A 2 -17.10 -8.64 -54.53
N GLN A 3 -16.72 -9.82 -55.04
CA GLN A 3 -16.39 -10.99 -54.21
C GLN A 3 -15.22 -10.71 -53.27
N ASP A 4 -14.15 -10.08 -53.77
CA ASP A 4 -12.94 -9.81 -53.00
C ASP A 4 -13.19 -8.81 -51.85
N LEU A 5 -14.09 -7.85 -52.05
CA LEU A 5 -14.54 -6.90 -51.02
C LEU A 5 -15.36 -7.59 -49.92
N ILE A 6 -16.18 -8.58 -50.29
CA ILE A 6 -16.98 -9.37 -49.33
C ILE A 6 -16.05 -10.24 -48.47
N ASP A 7 -15.04 -10.87 -49.06
CA ASP A 7 -14.07 -11.71 -48.33
C ASP A 7 -13.19 -10.88 -47.37
N ILE A 8 -12.84 -9.64 -47.75
CA ILE A 8 -12.14 -8.70 -46.87
C ILE A 8 -13.03 -8.27 -45.69
N LEU A 9 -14.32 -7.99 -45.93
CA LEU A 9 -15.26 -7.62 -44.87
C LEU A 9 -15.53 -8.78 -43.90
N LEU A 10 -15.66 -10.00 -44.42
CA LEU A 10 -15.86 -11.20 -43.60
C LEU A 10 -14.62 -11.56 -42.76
N SER A 11 -13.41 -11.35 -43.32
CA SER A 11 -12.16 -11.56 -42.58
C SER A 11 -11.94 -10.49 -41.50
N ALA A 12 -12.28 -9.22 -41.78
CA ALA A 12 -12.26 -8.14 -40.79
C ALA A 12 -13.24 -8.39 -39.63
N HIS A 13 -14.46 -8.85 -39.93
CA HIS A 13 -15.45 -9.20 -38.90
C HIS A 13 -14.98 -10.38 -38.04
N ARG A 14 -14.36 -11.41 -38.65
CA ARG A 14 -13.77 -12.53 -37.89
C ARG A 14 -12.62 -12.07 -36.98
N LEU A 15 -11.80 -11.12 -37.42
CA LEU A 15 -10.73 -10.55 -36.61
C LEU A 15 -11.28 -9.76 -35.41
N GLN A 16 -12.32 -8.94 -35.63
CA GLN A 16 -12.97 -8.19 -34.56
C GLN A 16 -13.62 -9.11 -33.53
N SER A 17 -14.30 -10.19 -33.97
CA SER A 17 -14.86 -11.19 -33.06
C SER A 17 -13.78 -11.87 -32.21
N LYS A 18 -12.66 -12.27 -32.82
CA LYS A 18 -11.51 -12.84 -32.08
C LYS A 18 -10.89 -11.83 -31.11
N PHE A 19 -10.77 -10.57 -31.50
CA PHE A 19 -10.26 -9.52 -30.62
C PHE A 19 -11.19 -9.31 -29.41
N LEU A 20 -12.51 -9.31 -29.62
CA LEU A 20 -13.49 -9.19 -28.55
C LEU A 20 -13.44 -10.38 -27.59
N GLU A 21 -13.22 -11.58 -28.12
CA GLU A 21 -13.11 -12.83 -27.36
C GLU A 21 -11.81 -12.87 -26.53
N VAL A 22 -10.68 -12.44 -27.11
CA VAL A 22 -9.42 -12.25 -26.38
C VAL A 22 -9.59 -11.19 -25.29
N ASN A 23 -10.27 -10.09 -25.57
CA ASN A 23 -10.49 -9.02 -24.58
C ASN A 23 -11.42 -9.47 -23.45
N ARG A 24 -12.41 -10.34 -23.74
CA ARG A 24 -13.28 -10.97 -22.74
C ARG A 24 -12.51 -11.99 -21.90
N SER A 25 -11.64 -12.79 -22.52
CA SER A 25 -10.75 -13.73 -21.86
C SER A 25 -9.75 -12.99 -20.95
N MET A 26 -9.15 -11.89 -21.42
CA MET A 26 -8.27 -11.04 -20.61
C MET A 26 -9.02 -10.41 -19.43
N LYS A 27 -10.25 -9.94 -19.62
CA LYS A 27 -11.08 -9.43 -18.51
C LYS A 27 -11.41 -10.53 -17.49
N GLN A 28 -11.71 -11.75 -17.94
CA GLN A 28 -11.90 -12.88 -17.04
C GLN A 28 -10.59 -13.29 -16.35
N MET A 29 -9.45 -13.22 -17.03
CA MET A 29 -8.14 -13.54 -16.46
C MET A 29 -7.71 -12.50 -15.42
N ILE A 30 -8.00 -11.21 -15.65
CA ILE A 30 -7.80 -10.14 -14.65
C ILE A 30 -8.76 -10.34 -13.47
N LEU A 31 -10.02 -10.70 -13.72
CA LEU A 31 -10.97 -11.02 -12.65
C LEU A 31 -10.49 -12.23 -11.84
N VAL A 32 -10.00 -13.29 -12.50
CA VAL A 32 -9.44 -14.47 -11.84
C VAL A 32 -8.15 -14.12 -11.09
N LEU A 33 -7.28 -13.24 -11.59
CA LEU A 33 -6.12 -12.75 -10.83
C LEU A 33 -6.52 -11.95 -9.58
N VAL A 34 -7.60 -11.16 -9.64
CA VAL A 34 -8.14 -10.41 -8.49
C VAL A 34 -8.84 -11.34 -7.47
N PHE A 35 -9.41 -12.47 -7.92
CA PHE A 35 -10.05 -13.47 -7.05
C PHE A 35 -9.15 -14.65 -6.65
N MET A 36 -7.97 -14.80 -7.26
CA MET A 36 -6.93 -15.77 -6.89
C MET A 36 -5.81 -15.13 -6.07
N SER A 37 -5.92 -13.85 -5.71
CA SER A 37 -5.24 -13.36 -4.50
C SER A 37 -5.75 -14.23 -3.36
N PRO A 38 -4.90 -15.08 -2.77
CA PRO A 38 -5.33 -15.83 -1.63
C PRO A 38 -5.72 -14.81 -0.57
N ILE A 39 -6.97 -14.87 -0.13
CA ILE A 39 -7.32 -14.49 1.24
C ILE A 39 -6.60 -15.53 2.11
N LEU A 40 -5.27 -15.42 2.16
CA LEU A 40 -4.42 -16.10 3.11
C LEU A 40 -4.64 -15.31 4.40
N SER A 41 -5.75 -15.63 5.04
CA SER A 41 -5.88 -15.53 6.48
C SER A 41 -4.89 -16.52 7.09
N VAL A 42 -3.59 -16.19 6.99
CA VAL A 42 -2.55 -16.89 7.73
C VAL A 42 -2.54 -16.27 9.10
N THR A 43 -2.68 -17.11 10.10
CA THR A 43 -2.10 -16.90 11.43
C THR A 43 -0.56 -16.88 11.35
N GLY A 44 -0.02 -16.18 10.36
CA GLY A 44 1.41 -15.98 10.13
C GLY A 44 1.77 -14.62 10.69
N GLU A 45 2.98 -14.51 11.24
CA GLU A 45 3.47 -13.21 11.67
C GLU A 45 3.39 -12.21 10.49
N PRO A 46 2.92 -10.98 10.73
CA PRO A 46 2.87 -9.97 9.69
C PRO A 46 4.25 -9.79 9.05
N SER A 47 4.29 -9.85 7.72
CA SER A 47 5.53 -9.75 6.95
C SER A 47 6.28 -8.45 7.27
N LEU A 48 7.60 -8.55 7.37
CA LEU A 48 8.46 -7.39 7.54
C LEU A 48 8.57 -6.62 6.22
N ILE A 49 8.55 -5.30 6.29
CA ILE A 49 8.70 -4.40 5.16
C ILE A 49 9.69 -3.28 5.52
N THR A 50 10.55 -2.94 4.57
CA THR A 50 11.48 -1.80 4.59
C THR A 50 10.86 -0.55 3.98
N ALA A 51 11.46 0.62 4.20
CA ALA A 51 10.98 1.88 3.64
C ALA A 51 10.93 1.83 2.11
N LYS A 52 12.02 1.38 1.47
CA LYS A 52 12.08 1.21 0.02
C LYS A 52 11.12 0.16 -0.55
N GLU A 53 10.90 -0.95 0.15
CA GLU A 53 9.89 -1.92 -0.29
C GLU A 53 8.48 -1.32 -0.22
N PHE A 54 8.20 -0.48 0.77
CA PHE A 54 6.94 0.25 0.83
C PHE A 54 6.80 1.18 -0.38
N GLU A 55 7.82 2.00 -0.68
CA GLU A 55 7.76 2.92 -1.83
C GLU A 55 7.52 2.22 -3.17
N VAL A 56 8.12 1.05 -3.37
CA VAL A 56 8.02 0.32 -4.65
C VAL A 56 6.73 -0.51 -4.74
N PHE A 57 6.30 -1.14 -3.65
CA PHE A 57 5.28 -2.20 -3.70
C PHE A 57 4.00 -1.89 -2.91
N ALA A 58 3.91 -0.77 -2.19
CA ALA A 58 2.76 -0.55 -1.29
C ALA A 58 1.41 -0.51 -2.03
N ALA A 59 1.34 0.02 -3.25
CA ALA A 59 0.10 -0.01 -4.03
C ALA A 59 -0.36 -1.44 -4.36
N GLN A 60 0.57 -2.36 -4.65
CA GLN A 60 0.27 -3.77 -4.94
C GLN A 60 -0.10 -4.56 -3.68
N ARG A 61 0.38 -4.11 -2.52
CA ARG A 61 0.19 -4.72 -1.20
C ARG A 61 -0.91 -4.04 -0.38
N ALA A 62 -1.78 -3.26 -1.02
CA ALA A 62 -2.85 -2.54 -0.35
C ALA A 62 -3.77 -3.50 0.41
N GLY A 63 -4.04 -3.19 1.68
CA GLY A 63 -4.84 -4.03 2.58
C GLY A 63 -4.04 -5.09 3.34
N GLU A 64 -2.79 -5.38 2.96
CA GLU A 64 -1.94 -6.32 3.69
C GLU A 64 -1.54 -5.77 5.06
N LYS A 65 -1.48 -6.68 6.05
CA LYS A 65 -0.90 -6.40 7.36
C LYS A 65 0.62 -6.60 7.28
N VAL A 66 1.37 -5.55 7.57
CA VAL A 66 2.84 -5.52 7.53
C VAL A 66 3.40 -4.94 8.83
N CYS A 67 4.67 -5.22 9.09
CA CYS A 67 5.42 -4.56 10.15
C CYS A 67 6.71 -3.97 9.62
N MET A 68 7.09 -2.81 10.15
CA MET A 68 8.38 -2.19 9.94
C MET A 68 9.13 -2.15 11.27
N LYS A 69 10.40 -2.57 11.26
CA LYS A 69 11.32 -2.39 12.39
C LYS A 69 12.23 -1.22 12.06
N GLY A 70 12.59 -0.44 13.08
CA GLY A 70 13.37 0.75 12.87
C GLY A 70 13.56 1.57 14.14
N GLN A 71 14.05 2.79 13.97
CA GLN A 71 14.21 3.78 15.02
C GLN A 71 13.15 4.86 14.87
N PHE A 72 12.44 5.15 15.96
CA PHE A 72 11.49 6.25 15.99
C PHE A 72 12.25 7.58 15.84
N SER A 73 11.82 8.44 14.93
CA SER A 73 12.39 9.77 14.78
C SER A 73 11.53 10.80 15.53
N LYS A 74 10.33 11.11 15.03
CA LYS A 74 9.44 12.10 15.66
C LYS A 74 7.99 11.97 15.23
N VAL A 75 7.10 12.55 16.03
CA VAL A 75 5.73 12.85 15.59
C VAL A 75 5.76 13.99 14.57
N PHE A 76 5.12 13.79 13.41
CA PHE A 76 5.11 14.76 12.32
C PHE A 76 3.75 14.81 11.64
N GLN A 77 3.08 15.95 11.74
CA GLN A 77 1.68 16.10 11.29
C GLN A 77 1.53 16.55 9.83
N ALA A 78 2.60 17.03 9.16
CA ALA A 78 2.46 17.63 7.84
C ALA A 78 1.85 16.66 6.81
N HIS A 79 2.23 15.39 6.86
CA HIS A 79 1.67 14.36 5.96
C HIS A 79 0.19 14.10 6.22
N VAL A 80 -0.26 14.10 7.48
CA VAL A 80 -1.68 13.96 7.79
C VAL A 80 -2.50 15.09 7.18
N ARG A 81 -1.94 16.30 7.11
CA ARG A 81 -2.58 17.47 6.45
C ARG A 81 -2.69 17.28 4.95
N LEU A 82 -1.63 16.78 4.32
CA LEU A 82 -1.60 16.56 2.87
C LEU A 82 -2.70 15.60 2.41
N TYR A 83 -3.07 14.64 3.26
CA TYR A 83 -4.12 13.67 2.95
C TYR A 83 -5.52 14.04 3.49
N ASP A 84 -5.69 15.25 4.05
CA ASP A 84 -6.95 15.75 4.62
C ASP A 84 -7.61 14.77 5.64
N ILE A 85 -6.79 14.20 6.53
CA ILE A 85 -7.24 13.24 7.57
C ILE A 85 -7.14 13.85 8.99
N GLU A 86 -7.14 15.19 9.08
CA GLU A 86 -6.49 15.96 10.15
C GLU A 86 -6.99 15.78 11.58
N ASP A 87 -8.21 15.32 11.84
CA ASP A 87 -8.72 15.30 13.23
C ASP A 87 -8.48 13.99 13.97
N LYS A 88 -8.36 12.87 13.26
CA LYS A 88 -8.39 11.53 13.88
C LYS A 88 -7.04 10.81 13.83
N MET A 89 -6.07 11.36 13.10
CA MET A 89 -4.81 10.70 12.78
C MET A 89 -3.60 11.47 13.31
N ILE A 90 -2.57 10.74 13.73
CA ILE A 90 -1.26 11.27 14.11
C ILE A 90 -0.23 10.66 13.17
N GLY A 91 0.53 11.52 12.49
CA GLY A 91 1.65 11.11 11.65
C GLY A 91 2.92 11.04 12.48
N PHE A 92 3.83 10.15 12.10
CA PHE A 92 5.16 10.06 12.68
C PHE A 92 6.15 9.55 11.64
N THR A 93 7.43 9.76 11.92
CA THR A 93 8.52 9.34 11.04
C THR A 93 9.44 8.39 11.79
N MET A 94 10.07 7.49 11.06
CA MET A 94 11.02 6.52 11.60
C MET A 94 12.07 6.20 10.54
N ASP A 95 13.26 5.82 10.96
CA ASP A 95 14.25 5.21 10.07
C ASP A 95 14.09 3.70 10.14
N ASP A 96 14.02 3.01 9.00
CA ASP A 96 13.83 1.56 9.01
C ASP A 96 15.09 0.80 9.45
N SER A 97 15.03 -0.53 9.47
CA SER A 97 16.18 -1.37 9.86
C SER A 97 17.43 -1.22 8.98
N LYS A 98 17.31 -0.56 7.82
CA LYS A 98 18.42 -0.25 6.91
C LYS A 98 18.88 1.21 7.03
N GLY A 99 18.28 1.98 7.94
CA GLY A 99 18.57 3.41 8.12
C GLY A 99 17.92 4.29 7.06
N GLU A 100 16.90 3.80 6.34
CA GLU A 100 16.17 4.60 5.36
C GLU A 100 15.01 5.34 6.03
N TYR A 101 14.95 6.65 5.79
CA TYR A 101 13.91 7.53 6.34
C TYR A 101 12.53 7.20 5.80
N PHE A 102 11.56 7.02 6.71
CA PHE A 102 10.18 6.69 6.41
C PHE A 102 9.22 7.69 7.04
N GLN A 103 8.37 8.32 6.20
CA GLN A 103 7.49 9.42 6.60
C GLN A 103 5.99 9.17 6.38
N TYR A 104 5.63 8.02 5.80
CA TYR A 104 4.24 7.69 5.46
C TYR A 104 3.51 6.93 6.58
N ALA A 105 4.04 6.96 7.82
CA ALA A 105 3.44 6.28 8.97
C ALA A 105 2.37 7.14 9.64
N MET A 106 1.17 6.57 9.82
CA MET A 106 0.05 7.23 10.48
C MET A 106 -0.66 6.29 11.42
N ALA A 107 -1.11 6.80 12.56
CA ALA A 107 -1.90 6.04 13.53
C ALA A 107 -3.16 6.80 13.95
N LYS A 108 -4.17 6.08 14.44
CA LYS A 108 -5.35 6.72 15.04
C LYS A 108 -4.96 7.40 16.35
N LYS A 109 -5.24 8.69 16.49
CA LYS A 109 -4.95 9.48 17.71
C LYS A 109 -5.52 8.79 18.95
N SER A 110 -6.76 8.30 18.87
CA SER A 110 -7.47 7.64 19.97
C SER A 110 -6.84 6.33 20.44
N LYS A 111 -5.90 5.76 19.67
CA LYS A 111 -5.23 4.49 20.00
C LYS A 111 -3.78 4.69 20.41
N LEU A 112 -3.00 5.44 19.63
CA LEU A 112 -1.53 5.45 19.75
C LEU A 112 -0.94 6.84 20.03
N ALA A 113 -1.74 7.90 20.15
CA ALA A 113 -1.17 9.24 20.36
C ALA A 113 -0.32 9.32 21.65
N SER A 114 -0.84 8.82 22.77
CA SER A 114 -0.12 8.88 24.05
C SER A 114 1.19 8.10 24.00
N GLU A 115 1.18 6.93 23.35
CA GLU A 115 2.37 6.10 23.21
C GLU A 115 3.42 6.77 22.33
N LEU A 116 3.04 7.20 21.12
CA LEU A 116 3.93 7.86 20.18
C LEU A 116 4.51 9.18 20.71
N LEU A 117 3.73 9.96 21.46
CA LEU A 117 4.19 11.21 22.07
C LEU A 117 5.14 10.98 23.26
N SER A 118 5.15 9.78 23.84
CA SER A 118 6.04 9.41 24.94
C SER A 118 7.39 8.84 24.48
N LEU A 119 7.48 8.44 23.20
CA LEU A 119 8.71 7.91 22.62
C LEU A 119 9.76 9.01 22.48
N LYS A 120 11.01 8.65 22.76
CA LYS A 120 12.17 9.50 22.48
C LYS A 120 12.66 9.22 21.07
N GLU A 121 13.27 10.23 20.46
CA GLU A 121 14.04 10.04 19.23
C GLU A 121 15.06 8.89 19.42
N ASP A 122 15.32 8.17 18.33
CA ASP A 122 16.15 6.97 18.24
C ASP A 122 15.64 5.74 18.99
N THR A 123 14.44 5.80 19.60
CA THR A 123 13.87 4.62 20.30
C THR A 123 13.64 3.50 19.29
N PRO A 124 14.23 2.31 19.47
CA PRO A 124 13.99 1.18 18.58
C PRO A 124 12.56 0.68 18.73
N ILE A 125 11.83 0.63 17.61
CA ILE A 125 10.42 0.26 17.56
C ILE A 125 10.13 -0.78 16.47
N ARG A 126 9.07 -1.53 16.68
CA ARG A 126 8.35 -2.29 15.66
C ARG A 126 6.97 -1.66 15.50
N ALA A 127 6.70 -1.07 14.33
CA ALA A 127 5.39 -0.55 13.97
C ALA A 127 4.67 -1.56 13.08
N CYS A 128 3.46 -1.96 13.47
CA CYS A 128 2.64 -2.92 12.74
C CYS A 128 1.29 -2.32 12.37
N GLY A 129 0.84 -2.60 11.15
CA GLY A 129 -0.32 -1.91 10.59
C GLY A 129 -0.75 -2.49 9.26
N HIS A 130 -1.61 -1.75 8.56
CA HIS A 130 -2.03 -2.09 7.20
C HIS A 130 -1.54 -1.05 6.22
N ILE A 131 -1.23 -1.48 5.01
CA ILE A 131 -1.04 -0.57 3.89
C ILE A 131 -2.42 -0.11 3.42
N LYS A 132 -2.62 1.20 3.33
CA LYS A 132 -3.89 1.81 2.90
C LYS A 132 -3.64 2.76 1.74
N MET A 133 -4.65 2.87 0.88
CA MET A 133 -4.65 3.85 -0.21
C MET A 133 -5.40 5.09 0.26
N VAL A 134 -4.91 6.27 -0.13
CA VAL A 134 -5.65 7.51 0.09
C VAL A 134 -6.88 7.51 -0.83
N PRO A 135 -8.10 7.74 -0.30
CA PRO A 135 -9.33 7.62 -1.08
C PRO A 135 -9.54 8.74 -2.11
N VAL A 136 -8.82 9.86 -2.00
CA VAL A 136 -8.92 11.00 -2.92
C VAL A 136 -7.51 11.38 -3.38
N PRO A 137 -7.24 11.48 -4.70
CA PRO A 137 -5.97 11.97 -5.19
C PRO A 137 -5.74 13.40 -4.70
N ILE A 138 -4.54 13.68 -4.19
CA ILE A 138 -4.10 15.06 -3.97
C ILE A 138 -4.12 15.74 -5.34
N ALA A 139 -4.64 16.97 -5.42
CA ALA A 139 -4.77 17.70 -6.68
C ALA A 139 -3.47 17.67 -7.49
N GLY A 140 -3.45 16.92 -8.60
CA GLY A 140 -2.28 16.72 -9.45
C GLY A 140 -1.70 15.29 -9.49
N SER A 141 -2.13 14.39 -8.60
CA SER A 141 -1.81 12.96 -8.68
C SER A 141 -2.93 12.18 -9.38
N THR A 142 -2.57 11.29 -10.31
CA THR A 142 -3.51 10.36 -10.97
C THR A 142 -3.70 9.06 -10.20
N ASP A 143 -2.79 8.76 -9.27
CA ASP A 143 -2.77 7.52 -8.50
C ASP A 143 -3.05 7.80 -7.02
N ALA A 144 -3.78 6.90 -6.38
CA ALA A 144 -3.95 6.94 -4.94
C ALA A 144 -2.59 6.66 -4.27
N ASP A 145 -2.11 7.57 -3.42
CA ASP A 145 -0.86 7.36 -2.72
C ASP A 145 -1.06 6.34 -1.59
N PRO A 146 -0.15 5.36 -1.43
CA PRO A 146 -0.20 4.47 -0.30
C PRO A 146 0.34 5.13 0.96
N PHE A 147 -0.25 4.81 2.11
CA PHE A 147 0.25 5.18 3.44
C PHE A 147 0.19 4.00 4.41
N PHE A 148 1.05 4.01 5.42
CA PHE A 148 1.14 2.94 6.42
C PHE A 148 0.27 3.27 7.63
N MET A 149 -0.89 2.62 7.72
CA MET A 149 -1.84 2.75 8.82
C MET A 149 -1.44 1.85 9.98
N VAL A 150 -0.71 2.41 10.93
CA VAL A 150 -0.19 1.75 12.13
C VAL A 150 -1.31 1.56 13.17
N HIS A 151 -1.35 0.36 13.73
CA HIS A 151 -2.31 -0.04 14.76
C HIS A 151 -1.66 -0.49 16.05
N GLU A 152 -0.38 -0.84 15.99
CA GLU A 152 0.40 -1.37 17.07
C GLU A 152 1.82 -0.83 16.93
N VAL A 153 2.38 -0.35 18.04
CA VAL A 153 3.79 0.00 18.17
C VAL A 153 4.30 -0.81 19.36
N ALA A 154 5.51 -1.35 19.23
CA ALA A 154 6.19 -2.04 20.30
C ALA A 154 7.62 -1.50 20.39
N VAL A 155 8.02 -1.04 21.56
CA VAL A 155 9.42 -0.72 21.84
C VAL A 155 10.20 -2.03 21.89
N LEU A 156 11.29 -2.09 21.12
CA LEU A 156 12.18 -3.23 21.11
C LEU A 156 13.22 -3.02 22.21
N SER A 157 13.35 -3.94 23.14
CA SER A 157 14.47 -3.93 24.08
C SER A 157 15.78 -4.06 23.29
N GLU A 158 16.80 -3.29 23.64
CA GLU A 158 18.15 -3.61 23.19
C GLU A 158 18.50 -5.03 23.66
N PRO A 159 19.19 -5.84 22.84
CA PRO A 159 19.71 -7.10 23.33
C PRO A 159 20.65 -6.77 24.49
N SER A 160 20.29 -7.19 25.70
CA SER A 160 21.18 -7.18 26.84
C SER A 160 22.44 -7.98 26.46
N GLU A 161 23.57 -7.28 26.34
CA GLU A 161 24.90 -7.83 26.03
C GLU A 161 25.30 -8.98 26.96
#